data_AF-A0A0Q4L701-F1
#
_entry.id   AF-A0A0Q4L701-F1
#
_cell.length_a   1.000
_cell.length_b   1.000
_cell.length_c   1.000
_cell.angle_alpha   90.00
_cell.angle_beta   90.00
_cell.angle_gamma   90.00
#
_symmetry.space_group_name_H-M   'P 1'
#
loop_
_entity.id
_entity.type
_entity.pdbx_description
1 polymer ?
#
loop_
_entity_poly.entity_id
_entity_poly.type
_entity_poly.pdbx_seq_one_letter_code
_entity_poly.pdbx_strand_id
1 'polypeptide(L)'
;MKRKQFSEEQIIGILKEAEAGVVVTDLCRRHGMSSATYYAWKAKFGGLEVSDAKRLRAFEEENARLKRLLADTMLDNAGLKDLLSKKW
;
A
#
# COMPACT_ATOMS: atom_id res chain seq x y z
N MET A 1 5.93 -2.56 14.72
CA MET A 1 5.13 -3.14 13.61
C MET A 1 5.44 -4.62 13.52
N LYS A 2 4.46 -5.54 13.59
CA LYS A 2 4.73 -6.97 13.32
C LYS A 2 5.34 -7.08 11.92
N ARG A 3 6.53 -7.67 11.83
CA ARG A 3 7.20 -7.89 10.54
C ARG A 3 6.24 -8.72 9.67
N LYS A 4 5.76 -8.17 8.55
CA LYS A 4 4.96 -8.95 7.61
C LYS A 4 5.83 -10.12 7.14
N GLN A 5 5.31 -11.33 7.22
CA GLN A 5 6.03 -12.55 6.85
C GLN A 5 6.37 -12.59 5.35
N PHE A 6 5.62 -11.84 4.53
CA PHE A 6 5.84 -11.70 3.09
C PHE A 6 5.81 -10.22 2.68
N SER A 7 6.77 -9.84 1.83
CA SER A 7 6.78 -8.56 1.11
C SER A 7 5.77 -8.58 -0.06
N GLU A 8 5.35 -7.41 -0.53
CA GLU A 8 4.41 -7.31 -1.66
C GLU A 8 5.03 -7.87 -2.94
N GLU A 9 6.35 -7.70 -3.09
CA GLU A 9 7.14 -8.25 -4.19
C GLU A 9 7.11 -9.79 -4.18
N GLN A 10 7.25 -10.41 -2.99
CA GLN A 10 7.12 -11.87 -2.83
C GLN A 10 5.70 -12.35 -3.11
N ILE A 11 4.69 -11.60 -2.65
CA ILE A 11 3.28 -11.93 -2.89
C ILE A 11 2.98 -11.94 -4.39
N ILE A 12 3.39 -10.89 -5.12
CA ILE A 12 3.18 -10.78 -6.57
C ILE A 12 3.93 -11.88 -7.31
N GLY A 13 5.16 -12.21 -6.90
CA GLY A 13 5.92 -13.34 -7.45
C GLY A 13 5.16 -14.68 -7.34
N ILE A 14 4.59 -14.97 -6.17
CA ILE A 14 3.81 -16.19 -5.94
C ILE A 14 2.54 -16.21 -6.79
N LEU A 15 1.85 -15.08 -6.94
CA LEU A 15 0.67 -14.98 -7.80
C LEU A 15 1.00 -15.24 -9.27
N LYS A 16 2.15 -14.74 -9.74
CA LYS A 16 2.63 -14.99 -11.11
C LYS A 16 2.99 -16.45 -11.36
N GLU A 17 3.57 -17.15 -10.40
CA GLU A 17 3.79 -18.59 -10.53
C GLU A 17 2.48 -19.35 -10.75
N ALA A 18 1.40 -18.94 -10.06
CA ALA A 18 0.09 -19.53 -10.26
C ALA A 18 -0.52 -19.15 -11.62
N GLU A 19 -0.34 -17.91 -12.09
CA GLU A 19 -0.75 -17.47 -13.44
C GLU A 19 0.02 -18.21 -14.54
N ALA A 20 1.28 -18.59 -14.29
CA ALA A 20 2.09 -19.43 -15.16
C ALA A 20 1.71 -20.93 -15.13
N GLY A 21 0.68 -21.30 -14.35
CA GLY A 21 0.10 -22.64 -14.34
C GLY A 21 0.53 -23.54 -13.17
N VAL A 22 1.28 -23.03 -12.19
CA VAL A 22 1.60 -23.82 -10.99
C VAL A 22 0.36 -24.01 -10.11
N VAL A 23 0.15 -25.23 -9.62
CA VAL A 23 -1.00 -25.56 -8.79
C VAL A 23 -0.93 -24.81 -7.44
N VAL A 24 -2.00 -24.08 -7.12
CA VAL A 24 -2.09 -23.23 -5.91
C VAL A 24 -1.84 -24.01 -4.62
N THR A 25 -2.26 -25.28 -4.54
CA THR A 25 -2.04 -26.14 -3.36
C THR A 25 -0.56 -26.41 -3.11
N ASP A 26 0.24 -26.53 -4.16
CA ASP A 26 1.69 -26.75 -4.05
C ASP A 26 2.42 -25.47 -3.70
N LEU A 27 1.99 -24.32 -4.23
CA LEU A 27 2.47 -23.00 -3.79
C LEU A 27 2.19 -22.78 -2.30
N CYS A 28 0.97 -23.13 -1.85
CA CYS A 28 0.60 -23.02 -0.44
C CYS A 28 1.52 -23.85 0.46
N ARG A 29 1.83 -25.09 0.07
CA ARG A 29 2.77 -25.95 0.81
C ARG A 29 4.20 -25.40 0.78
N ARG A 30 4.70 -25.01 -0.39
CA ARG A 30 6.08 -24.52 -0.58
C ARG A 30 6.36 -23.26 0.23
N HIS A 31 5.40 -22.34 0.26
CA HIS A 31 5.54 -21.06 0.96
C HIS A 31 4.98 -21.08 2.38
N GLY A 32 4.44 -22.21 2.86
CA GLY A 32 3.85 -22.30 4.21
C GLY A 32 2.68 -21.34 4.43
N MET A 33 1.85 -21.15 3.39
CA MET A 33 0.70 -20.26 3.40
C MET A 33 -0.61 -21.04 3.21
N SER A 34 -1.72 -20.49 3.69
CA SER A 34 -3.03 -21.08 3.47
C SER A 34 -3.60 -20.70 2.10
N SER A 35 -4.45 -21.54 1.52
CA SER A 35 -5.19 -21.20 0.29
C SER A 35 -6.05 -19.95 0.47
N ALA A 36 -6.61 -19.72 1.66
CA ALA A 36 -7.36 -18.51 1.98
C ALA A 36 -6.48 -17.26 1.86
N THR A 37 -5.24 -17.33 2.36
CA THR A 37 -4.25 -16.24 2.23
C THR A 37 -3.94 -15.97 0.76
N TYR A 38 -3.76 -17.02 -0.05
CA TYR A 38 -3.52 -16.88 -1.48
C TYR A 38 -4.66 -16.15 -2.20
N TYR A 39 -5.91 -16.53 -1.96
CA TYR A 39 -7.04 -15.86 -2.62
C TYR A 39 -7.24 -14.42 -2.13
N ALA A 40 -6.97 -14.13 -0.86
CA ALA A 40 -6.96 -12.76 -0.36
C ALA A 40 -5.88 -11.90 -1.05
N TRP A 41 -4.70 -12.46 -1.30
CA TRP A 41 -3.66 -11.80 -2.07
C TRP A 41 -4.03 -11.65 -3.54
N LYS A 42 -4.61 -12.68 -4.16
CA LYS A 42 -5.08 -12.61 -5.56
C LYS A 42 -6.14 -11.51 -5.75
N ALA A 43 -7.06 -11.35 -4.80
CA ALA A 43 -8.05 -10.27 -4.85
C ALA A 43 -7.42 -8.87 -4.71
N LYS A 44 -6.33 -8.75 -3.94
CA LYS A 44 -5.67 -7.46 -3.66
C LYS A 44 -4.58 -7.07 -4.66
N PHE A 45 -3.84 -8.05 -5.17
CA PHE A 45 -2.61 -7.87 -5.95
C PHE A 45 -2.65 -8.61 -7.30
N GLY A 46 -3.72 -9.35 -7.60
CA GLY A 46 -3.87 -10.05 -8.89
C GLY A 46 -3.89 -9.05 -10.04
N GLY A 47 -3.15 -9.36 -11.11
CA GLY A 47 -2.99 -8.47 -12.25
C GLY A 47 -2.10 -7.24 -12.02
N LEU A 48 -1.47 -7.10 -10.84
CA LEU A 48 -0.46 -6.06 -10.61
C LEU A 48 0.94 -6.57 -10.95
N GLU A 49 1.69 -5.77 -11.70
CA GLU A 49 3.14 -5.95 -11.81
C GLU A 49 3.87 -5.47 -10.55
N VAL A 50 5.07 -6.01 -10.30
CA VAL A 50 5.91 -5.56 -9.17
C VAL A 50 6.23 -4.06 -9.29
N SER A 51 6.39 -3.56 -10.51
CA SER A 51 6.57 -2.12 -10.78
C SER A 51 5.35 -1.29 -10.40
N ASP A 52 4.14 -1.83 -10.59
CA ASP A 52 2.89 -1.13 -10.30
C ASP A 52 2.67 -1.05 -8.80
N ALA A 53 2.96 -2.11 -8.05
CA ALA A 53 2.90 -2.09 -6.60
C ALA A 53 3.89 -1.10 -5.98
N LYS A 54 5.13 -1.04 -6.50
CA LYS A 54 6.12 -0.04 -6.04
C LYS A 54 5.67 1.39 -6.34
N ARG A 55 5.15 1.63 -7.54
CA ARG A 55 4.63 2.94 -7.93
C ARG A 55 3.43 3.35 -7.07
N LEU A 56 2.52 2.42 -6.79
CA LEU A 56 1.36 2.66 -5.93
C LEU A 56 1.79 3.04 -4.50
N ARG A 57 2.73 2.31 -3.91
CA ARG A 57 3.25 2.62 -2.56
C ARG A 57 3.88 4.02 -2.51
N ALA A 58 4.70 4.36 -3.50
CA ALA A 58 5.30 5.69 -3.59
C ALA A 58 4.25 6.80 -3.71
N PHE A 59 3.18 6.57 -4.49
CA PHE A 59 2.07 7.52 -4.58
C PHE A 59 1.29 7.64 -3.27
N GLU A 60 1.05 6.55 -2.56
CA GLU A 60 0.37 6.58 -1.25
C GLU A 60 1.18 7.35 -0.22
N GLU A 61 2.50 7.13 -0.16
CA GLU A 61 3.42 7.84 0.73
C GLU A 61 3.45 9.34 0.43
N GLU A 62 3.57 9.71 -0.85
CA GLU A 62 3.60 11.12 -1.25
C GLU A 62 2.25 11.81 -0.98
N ASN A 63 1.13 11.15 -1.26
CA ASN A 63 -0.19 11.68 -0.96
C ASN A 63 -0.37 11.91 0.56
N ALA A 64 0.10 10.98 1.39
CA ALA A 64 0.08 11.15 2.85
C ALA A 64 0.94 12.35 3.30
N ARG A 65 2.12 12.54 2.69
CA ARG A 65 3.00 13.69 2.95
C ARG A 65 2.33 15.00 2.55
N LEU A 66 1.76 15.07 1.35
CA LEU A 66 1.09 16.25 0.82
C LEU A 66 -0.14 16.64 1.66
N LYS A 67 -0.95 15.66 2.08
CA LYS A 67 -2.09 15.91 2.98
C LYS A 67 -1.67 16.52 4.31
N ARG A 68 -0.55 16.05 4.90
CA ARG A 68 -0.02 16.63 6.14
C ARG A 68 0.42 18.08 5.93
N LEU A 69 1.23 18.33 4.90
CA LEU A 69 1.70 19.68 4.60
C LEU A 69 0.55 20.66 4.34
N LEU A 70 -0.48 20.20 3.62
CA LEU A 70 -1.69 20.99 3.38
C LEU A 70 -2.42 21.32 4.69
N ALA A 71 -2.61 20.34 5.57
CA ALA A 71 -3.25 20.55 6.86
C ALA A 71 -2.49 21.57 7.72
N ASP A 72 -1.16 21.43 7.81
CA ASP A 72 -0.31 22.36 8.54
C ASP A 72 -0.43 23.78 7.98
N THR A 73 -0.35 23.92 6.66
CA THR A 73 -0.49 25.22 5.97
C THR A 73 -1.88 25.84 6.19
N MET A 74 -2.94 25.03 6.19
CA MET A 74 -4.30 25.50 6.45
C MET A 74 -4.47 26.00 7.89
N LEU A 75 -3.85 25.33 8.86
CA LEU A 75 -3.85 25.75 10.27
C LEU A 75 -3.11 27.08 10.45
N ASP A 76 -1.92 27.22 9.85
CA ASP A 76 -1.15 28.47 9.90
C ASP A 76 -1.93 29.63 9.28
N ASN A 77 -2.56 29.39 8.12
CA ASN A 77 -3.38 30.40 7.45
C ASN A 77 -4.57 30.84 8.31
N ALA A 78 -5.25 29.90 8.96
CA ALA A 78 -6.34 30.19 9.87
C ALA A 78 -5.88 31.03 11.07
N GLY A 79 -4.74 30.69 11.68
CA GLY A 79 -4.14 31.45 12.77
C GLY A 79 -3.77 32.89 12.36
N LEU A 80 -3.14 33.05 11.19
CA LEU A 80 -2.79 34.38 10.67
C LEU A 80 -4.04 35.24 10.39
N LYS A 81 -5.09 34.65 9.85
CA LYS A 81 -6.37 35.35 9.61
C LYS A 81 -7.04 35.77 10.91
N ASP A 82 -7.06 34.91 11.92
CA ASP A 82 -7.62 35.23 13.25
C ASP A 82 -6.88 36.42 13.88
N LEU A 83 -5.54 36.41 13.85
CA LEU A 83 -4.71 37.53 14.33
C LEU A 83 -4.98 38.84 13.59
N LEU A 84 -5.15 38.78 12.26
CA LEU A 84 -5.48 39.95 11.45
C LEU A 84 -6.88 40.50 11.75
N SER A 85 -7.86 39.63 12.00
CA SER A 85 -9.23 40.04 12.34
C SER A 85 -9.36 40.68 13.72
N LYS A 86 -8.44 40.40 14.66
CA LYS A 86 -8.44 40.97 16.01
C LYS A 86 -7.79 42.35 16.13
N LYS A 87 -7.18 42.86 15.05
CA LYS A 87 -6.48 44.16 15.03
C LYS A 87 -7.37 45.38 14.75
N TRP A 88 -8.69 45.21 14.73
CA TRP A 88 -9.67 46.25 14.46
C TRP A 88 -10.83 46.18 15.45
#